data_AF-A0AAN0K313-F1
#
_entry.id   AF-A0AAN0K313-F1
#
_cell.length_a   1.000
_cell.length_b   1.000
_cell.length_c   1.000
_cell.angle_alpha   90.00
_cell.angle_beta   90.00
_cell.angle_gamma   90.00
#
_symmetry.space_group_name_H-M   'P 1'
#
loop_
_entity.id
_entity.type
_entity.pdbx_description
1 polymer ?
#
loop_
_entity_poly.entity_id
_entity_poly.type
_entity_poly.pdbx_seq_one_letter_code
_entity_poly.pdbx_strand_id
1 'polypeptide(L)'
;MHYYRLKEFNVVFEDIQSKRVAFHDALVKTGSKRDWSHILRQKGWFCFTGLSEEQVAMLEKDYAIYMSKTGRVPVVALRTSEIGYLANAIHSVMK
;
A
#
# COMPACT_ATOMS: atom_id res chain seq x y z
N MET A 1 9.48 16.08 28.26
CA MET A 1 8.35 15.29 27.70
C MET A 1 8.15 15.48 26.19
N HIS A 2 8.25 16.69 25.62
CA HIS A 2 8.04 16.95 24.18
C HIS A 2 9.02 16.25 23.22
N TYR A 3 10.29 16.08 23.64
CA TYR A 3 11.33 15.46 22.81
C TYR A 3 11.08 13.96 22.51
N TYR A 4 10.56 13.21 23.48
CA TYR A 4 10.28 11.77 23.32
C TYR A 4 9.18 11.52 22.29
N ARG A 5 8.12 12.35 22.29
CA ARG A 5 7.01 12.25 21.34
C ARG A 5 7.44 12.49 19.89
N LEU A 6 8.43 13.36 19.66
CA LEU A 6 9.00 13.61 18.33
C LEU A 6 9.84 12.43 17.82
N LYS A 7 10.59 11.76 18.71
CA LYS A 7 11.34 10.54 18.34
C LYS A 7 10.42 9.41 17.92
N GLU A 8 9.37 9.14 18.71
CA GLU A 8 8.38 8.11 18.38
C GLU A 8 7.69 8.38 17.04
N PHE A 9 7.35 9.64 16.77
CA PHE A 9 6.75 10.05 15.51
C PHE A 9 7.67 9.80 14.30
N ASN A 10 8.96 10.13 14.43
CA ASN A 10 9.93 9.91 13.35
C ASN A 10 10.12 8.43 13.03
N VAL A 11 10.16 7.57 14.05
CA VAL A 11 10.24 6.11 13.87
C VAL A 11 9.04 5.59 13.07
N VAL A 12 7.83 6.05 13.38
CA VAL A 12 6.62 5.67 12.61
C VAL A 12 6.70 6.18 11.17
N PHE A 13 7.21 7.39 10.96
CA PHE A 13 7.36 7.94 9.61
C PHE A 13 8.36 7.14 8.77
N GLU A 14 9.51 6.76 9.33
CA GLU A 14 10.52 5.94 8.67
C GLU A 14 9.98 4.55 8.30
N ASP A 15 9.22 3.91 9.21
CA ASP A 15 8.53 2.63 8.94
C ASP A 15 7.56 2.74 7.76
N ILE A 16 6.76 3.80 7.70
CA ILE A 16 5.83 4.03 6.59
C ILE A 16 6.57 4.20 5.26
N GLN A 17 7.69 4.91 5.25
CA GLN A 17 8.50 5.05 4.03
C GLN A 17 9.09 3.70 3.60
N SER A 18 9.60 2.90 4.56
CA SER A 18 10.11 1.56 4.28
C SER A 18 9.03 0.65 3.69
N LYS A 19 7.84 0.60 4.31
CA LYS A 19 6.69 -0.18 3.80
C LYS A 19 6.23 0.28 2.42
N ARG A 20 6.30 1.58 2.14
CA ARG A 20 5.94 2.15 0.82
C ARG A 20 6.89 1.69 -0.27
N VAL A 21 8.21 1.69 0.00
CA VAL A 21 9.21 1.14 -0.92
C VAL A 21 8.98 -0.36 -1.13
N ALA A 22 8.80 -1.12 -0.04
CA ALA A 22 8.52 -2.55 -0.13
C ALA A 22 7.25 -2.86 -0.95
N PHE A 23 6.20 -2.04 -0.81
CA PHE A 23 4.96 -2.19 -1.56
C PHE A 23 5.12 -1.88 -3.05
N HIS A 24 5.82 -0.80 -3.37
CA HIS A 24 6.20 -0.50 -4.76
C HIS A 24 6.99 -1.65 -5.39
N ASP A 25 8.02 -2.14 -4.70
CA ASP A 25 8.90 -3.18 -5.22
C ASP A 25 8.16 -4.51 -5.39
N ALA A 26 7.24 -4.83 -4.47
CA ALA A 26 6.38 -5.99 -4.61
C ALA A 26 5.50 -5.90 -5.85
N LEU A 27 4.89 -4.74 -6.12
CA LEU A 27 4.05 -4.50 -7.30
C LEU A 27 4.83 -4.54 -8.62
N VAL A 28 6.09 -4.08 -8.62
CA VAL A 28 6.97 -4.21 -9.80
C VAL A 28 7.35 -5.67 -10.03
N LYS A 29 7.66 -6.41 -8.95
CA LYS A 29 8.01 -7.83 -9.02
C LYS A 29 6.89 -8.73 -9.53
N THR A 30 5.62 -8.33 -9.41
CA THR A 30 4.51 -9.13 -9.98
C THR A 30 4.43 -9.08 -11.50
N GLY A 31 5.24 -8.24 -12.17
CA GLY A 31 5.18 -8.06 -13.63
C GLY A 31 4.05 -7.12 -14.09
N SER A 32 3.55 -6.25 -13.22
CA SER A 32 2.55 -5.24 -13.58
C SER A 32 3.08 -4.31 -14.69
N LYS A 33 2.27 -4.08 -15.73
CA LYS A 33 2.58 -3.14 -16.82
C LYS A 33 2.32 -1.67 -16.46
N ARG A 34 1.60 -1.41 -15.35
CA ARG A 34 1.28 -0.06 -14.88
C ARG A 34 2.49 0.56 -14.17
N ASP A 35 2.69 1.87 -14.37
CA ASP A 35 3.66 2.64 -13.59
C ASP A 35 3.18 2.86 -12.14
N TRP A 36 3.92 2.30 -11.19
CA TRP A 36 3.68 2.43 -9.74
C TRP A 36 4.51 3.55 -9.08
N SER A 37 5.25 4.35 -9.84
CA SER A 37 6.09 5.46 -9.32
C SER A 37 5.32 6.47 -8.46
N HIS A 38 4.01 6.60 -8.68
CA HIS A 38 3.12 7.46 -7.90
C HIS A 38 3.02 7.01 -6.44
N ILE A 39 3.24 5.72 -6.12
CA ILE A 39 3.27 5.22 -4.75
C ILE A 39 4.44 5.83 -3.98
N LEU A 40 5.62 5.93 -4.60
CA LEU A 40 6.83 6.50 -3.99
C LEU A 40 6.76 8.02 -3.84
N ARG A 41 6.08 8.71 -4.76
CA ARG A 41 5.93 10.17 -4.72
C ARG A 41 4.94 10.66 -3.66
N GLN A 42 3.99 9.81 -3.25
CA GLN A 42 3.00 10.15 -2.25
C GLN A 42 3.59 10.19 -0.83
N LYS A 43 3.17 11.16 -0.03
CA LYS A 43 3.56 11.32 1.38
C LYS A 43 2.39 11.03 2.32
N GLY A 44 2.73 10.64 3.55
CA GLY A 44 1.76 10.37 4.62
C GLY A 44 1.40 8.91 4.79
N TRP A 45 0.40 8.67 5.65
CA TRP A 45 -0.03 7.33 6.11
C TRP A 45 -0.78 6.49 5.07
N PHE A 46 -1.22 7.10 3.97
CA PHE A 46 -2.08 6.47 2.98
C PHE A 46 -1.43 6.45 1.60
N CYS A 47 -1.90 5.56 0.75
CA CYS A 47 -1.55 5.51 -0.66
C CYS A 47 -2.81 5.28 -1.50
N PHE A 48 -2.92 6.00 -2.61
CA PHE A 48 -3.90 5.69 -3.64
C PHE A 48 -3.26 4.74 -4.66
N THR A 49 -3.92 3.60 -4.89
CA THR A 49 -3.52 2.59 -5.88
C THR A 49 -4.08 2.90 -7.28
N GLY A 50 -5.10 3.75 -7.35
CA GLY A 50 -5.78 4.08 -8.60
C GLY A 50 -6.56 2.90 -9.18
N LEU A 51 -7.04 1.99 -8.33
CA LEU A 51 -7.97 0.93 -8.68
C LEU A 51 -9.39 1.49 -8.82
N SER A 52 -10.20 0.88 -9.70
CA SER A 52 -11.63 1.20 -9.81
C SER A 52 -12.42 0.55 -8.67
N GLU A 53 -13.66 1.00 -8.47
CA GLU A 53 -14.53 0.44 -7.41
C GLU A 53 -14.81 -1.06 -7.65
N GLU A 54 -14.92 -1.48 -8.92
CA GLU A 54 -15.11 -2.88 -9.30
C GLU A 54 -13.90 -3.74 -8.93
N GLN A 55 -12.68 -3.23 -9.17
CA GLN A 55 -11.45 -3.92 -8.79
C GLN A 55 -11.31 -4.03 -7.27
N VAL A 56 -11.71 -2.99 -6.53
CA VAL A 56 -11.75 -3.03 -5.06
C VAL A 56 -12.76 -4.07 -4.57
N ALA A 57 -13.94 -4.16 -5.18
CA ALA A 57 -14.94 -5.16 -4.83
C ALA A 57 -14.45 -6.59 -5.11
N MET A 58 -13.69 -6.81 -6.19
CA MET A 58 -13.04 -8.10 -6.47
C MET A 58 -11.99 -8.47 -5.43
N LEU A 59 -11.18 -7.50 -4.98
CA LEU A 59 -10.20 -7.71 -3.91
C LEU A 59 -10.86 -8.11 -2.59
N GLU A 60 -12.00 -7.49 -2.27
CA GLU A 60 -12.78 -7.83 -1.10
C GLU A 60 -13.34 -9.25 -1.20
N LYS A 61 -13.97 -9.59 -2.33
CA LYS A 61 -14.64 -10.88 -2.53
C LYS A 61 -13.68 -12.06 -2.63
N ASP A 62 -12.62 -11.93 -3.43
CA ASP A 62 -11.79 -13.07 -3.83
C ASP A 62 -10.53 -13.20 -2.96
N TYR A 63 -10.08 -12.11 -2.32
CA TYR A 63 -8.83 -12.07 -1.55
C TYR A 63 -9.02 -11.63 -0.10
N ALA A 64 -10.25 -11.29 0.33
CA ALA A 64 -10.56 -10.74 1.66
C ALA A 64 -9.73 -9.50 2.01
N ILE A 65 -9.43 -8.66 1.00
CA ILE A 65 -8.68 -7.42 1.16
C ILE A 65 -9.66 -6.25 1.15
N TYR A 66 -9.75 -5.55 2.27
CA TYR A 66 -10.66 -4.43 2.46
C TYR A 66 -9.91 -3.10 2.35
N MET A 67 -10.40 -2.20 1.51
CA MET A 67 -9.87 -0.84 1.37
C MET A 67 -10.99 0.15 0.99
N SER A 68 -10.67 1.45 0.98
CA SER A 68 -11.63 2.46 0.51
C SER A 68 -12.03 2.16 -0.95
N LYS A 69 -13.30 2.38 -1.29
CA LYS A 69 -13.83 2.26 -2.66
C LYS A 69 -13.03 3.06 -3.71
N THR A 70 -12.33 4.12 -3.26
CA THR A 70 -11.43 4.93 -4.09
C THR A 70 -10.03 4.34 -4.30
N GLY A 71 -9.79 3.09 -3.87
CA GLY A 71 -8.47 2.45 -3.92
C GLY A 71 -7.46 3.04 -2.94
N ARG A 72 -7.91 3.66 -1.85
CA ARG A 72 -7.04 4.22 -0.80
C ARG A 72 -6.69 3.15 0.23
N VAL A 73 -5.39 2.85 0.36
CA VAL A 73 -4.83 1.86 1.29
C VAL A 73 -4.12 2.57 2.45
N PRO A 74 -4.37 2.17 3.71
CA PRO A 74 -3.61 2.65 4.87
C PRO A 74 -2.26 1.92 4.97
N VAL A 75 -1.20 2.48 4.39
CA VAL A 75 0.15 1.87 4.36
C VAL A 75 0.67 1.57 5.76
N VAL A 76 0.34 2.42 6.73
CA VAL A 76 0.74 2.24 8.14
C VAL A 76 0.16 0.98 8.79
N ALA A 77 -1.03 0.55 8.36
CA ALA A 77 -1.69 -0.62 8.89
C ALA A 77 -1.17 -1.92 8.27
N LEU A 78 -0.37 -1.84 7.21
CA LEU A 78 0.19 -3.02 6.55
C LEU A 78 1.33 -3.62 7.36
N ARG A 79 1.34 -4.94 7.49
CA ARG A 79 2.51 -5.69 7.96
C ARG A 79 3.38 -6.04 6.75
N THR A 80 4.70 -6.05 6.92
CA THR A 80 5.65 -6.37 5.84
C THR A 80 5.38 -7.74 5.21
N SER A 81 4.90 -8.71 6.00
CA SER A 81 4.50 -10.04 5.53
C SER A 81 3.28 -10.04 4.59
N GLU A 82 2.41 -9.03 4.68
CA GLU A 82 1.17 -8.94 3.89
C GLU A 82 1.38 -8.20 2.56
N ILE A 83 2.45 -7.42 2.46
CA ILE A 83 2.73 -6.57 1.28
C ILE A 83 2.80 -7.39 0.00
N GLY A 84 3.45 -8.55 0.04
CA GLY A 84 3.56 -9.44 -1.12
C GLY A 84 2.20 -10.02 -1.54
N TYR A 85 1.38 -10.42 -0.56
CA TYR A 85 0.02 -10.92 -0.83
C TYR A 85 -0.85 -9.84 -1.45
N LEU A 86 -0.83 -8.63 -0.89
CA LEU A 86 -1.56 -7.48 -1.42
C LEU A 86 -1.14 -7.15 -2.86
N ALA A 87 0.16 -7.11 -3.14
CA ALA A 87 0.67 -6.82 -4.48
C ALA A 87 0.22 -7.87 -5.51
N ASN A 88 0.28 -9.16 -5.15
CA ASN A 88 -0.18 -10.25 -6.02
C ASN A 88 -1.70 -10.18 -6.27
N ALA A 89 -2.49 -9.88 -5.24
CA ALA A 89 -3.94 -9.72 -5.37
C ALA A 89 -4.29 -8.53 -6.29
N ILE A 90 -3.65 -7.37 -6.07
CA ILE A 90 -3.82 -6.18 -6.91
C ILE A 90 -3.48 -6.50 -8.37
N HIS A 91 -2.36 -7.17 -8.62
CA HIS A 91 -1.99 -7.57 -9.97
C HIS A 91 -3.03 -8.51 -10.60
N SER A 92 -3.61 -9.42 -9.82
CA SER A 92 -4.58 -10.40 -10.32
C SER A 92 -5.90 -9.77 -10.74
N VAL A 93 -6.39 -8.75 -10.02
CA VAL A 93 -7.64 -8.03 -10.37
C VAL A 93 -7.45 -6.98 -11.47
N MET A 94 -6.21 -6.70 -11.85
CA MET A 94 -5.85 -5.74 -12.89
C MET A 94 -5.56 -6.37 -14.26
N LYS A 95 -5.55 -7.71 -14.35
CA LYS A 95 -5.50 -8.42 -15.62
C LYS A 95 -6.82 -8.31 -16.36
#